data_AF-A0A2H0Z6Y5-F1
#
_entry.id   AF-A0A2H0Z6Y5-F1
#
_cell.length_a   1.000
_cell.length_b   1.000
_cell.length_c   1.000
_cell.angle_alpha   90.00
_cell.angle_beta   90.00
_cell.angle_gamma   90.00
#
_symmetry.space_group_name_H-M   'P 1'
#
loop_
_entity.id
_entity.type
_entity.pdbx_description
1 polymer ?
#
loop_
_entity_poly.entity_id
_entity_poly.type
_entity_poly.pdbx_seq_one_letter_code
_entity_poly.pdbx_strand_id
1 'polypeptide(L)'
;MCAKACPSSIKVDKVKVVVSDECTTCLSCIDACPVADTLFLQPVKTKITINNRILAFGVVGIFLIITAVGIFTGRWQNNITKEEYLLLHKNLDRIGHVSSYDELETDSSLTNIKTKNR
;
A
#
# COMPACT_ATOMS: atom_id res chain seq x y z
N MET A 1 -16.81 4.11 21.91
CA MET A 1 -15.34 4.08 21.90
C MET A 1 -14.77 3.34 20.69
N CYS A 2 -15.30 2.16 20.31
CA CYS A 2 -14.79 1.38 19.18
C CYS A 2 -14.84 2.14 17.84
N ALA A 3 -15.90 2.94 17.58
CA ALA A 3 -15.97 3.80 16.40
C ALA A 3 -15.00 4.99 16.40
N LYS A 4 -14.60 5.49 17.59
CA LYS A 4 -13.59 6.56 17.68
C LYS A 4 -12.18 6.06 17.36
N ALA A 5 -11.94 4.76 17.51
CA ALA A 5 -10.65 4.14 17.21
C ALA A 5 -10.45 3.87 15.71
N CYS A 6 -11.49 3.96 14.88
CA CYS A 6 -11.36 3.79 13.44
C CYS A 6 -10.72 5.06 12.82
N PRO A 7 -9.55 4.96 12.16
CA PRO A 7 -8.92 6.11 11.51
C PRO A 7 -9.77 6.66 10.36
N SER A 8 -10.52 5.78 9.68
CA SER A 8 -11.43 6.13 8.60
C SER A 8 -12.81 6.62 9.08
N SER A 9 -12.98 6.88 10.39
CA SER A 9 -14.23 7.38 10.99
C SER A 9 -15.48 6.54 10.72
N ILE A 10 -15.31 5.23 10.49
CA ILE A 10 -16.42 4.29 10.28
C ILE A 10 -17.16 4.08 11.60
N LYS A 11 -18.50 4.19 11.56
CA LYS A 11 -19.38 3.94 12.72
C LYS A 11 -19.58 2.44 12.95
N VAL A 12 -18.50 1.75 13.31
CA VAL A 12 -18.46 0.29 13.50
C VAL A 12 -19.42 -0.23 14.58
N ASP A 13 -19.84 0.64 15.51
CA ASP A 13 -20.78 0.37 16.59
C ASP A 13 -22.26 0.40 16.16
N LYS A 14 -22.56 0.92 14.95
CA LYS A 14 -23.92 1.06 14.44
C LYS A 14 -24.28 0.06 13.34
N VAL A 15 -23.35 -0.79 12.95
CA VAL A 15 -23.52 -1.75 11.86
C VAL A 15 -23.21 -3.15 12.33
N LYS A 16 -23.89 -4.15 11.75
CA LYS A 16 -23.65 -5.56 12.08
C LYS A 16 -22.39 -6.11 11.42
N VAL A 17 -22.07 -5.61 10.22
CA VAL A 17 -20.90 -6.01 9.43
C VAL A 17 -20.33 -4.76 8.78
N VAL A 18 -19.01 -4.61 8.85
CA VAL A 18 -18.29 -3.52 8.17
C VAL A 18 -17.79 -4.04 6.84
N VAL A 19 -18.40 -3.58 5.74
CA VAL A 19 -17.91 -3.80 4.37
C VAL A 19 -17.81 -2.43 3.70
N SER A 20 -16.62 -1.85 3.75
CA SER A 20 -16.31 -0.55 3.15
C SER A 20 -14.91 -0.60 2.55
N ASP A 21 -14.76 0.07 1.42
CA ASP A 21 -13.50 0.44 0.76
C ASP A 21 -12.52 1.18 1.68
N GLU A 22 -13.03 2.02 2.57
CA GLU A 22 -12.22 2.75 3.54
C GLU A 22 -11.67 1.88 4.69
N CYS A 23 -12.16 0.64 4.82
CA CYS A 23 -11.71 -0.30 5.86
C CYS A 23 -10.41 -0.99 5.43
N THR A 24 -9.29 -0.58 6.02
CA THR A 24 -7.96 -1.14 5.73
C THR A 24 -7.60 -2.36 6.58
N THR A 25 -8.56 -2.94 7.33
CA THR A 25 -8.32 -4.11 8.21
C THR A 25 -7.21 -3.85 9.25
N CYS A 26 -7.15 -2.64 9.81
CA CYS A 26 -6.14 -2.24 10.80
C CYS A 26 -6.37 -2.80 12.22
N LEU A 27 -7.53 -3.42 12.47
CA LEU A 27 -7.98 -4.03 13.74
C LEU A 27 -8.13 -3.10 14.96
N SER A 28 -7.84 -1.80 14.85
CA SER A 28 -7.89 -0.87 15.99
C SER A 28 -9.27 -0.78 16.67
N CYS A 29 -10.35 -0.95 15.92
CA CYS A 29 -11.70 -0.95 16.47
C CYS A 29 -12.04 -2.21 17.29
N ILE A 30 -11.40 -3.35 17.00
CA ILE A 30 -11.54 -4.59 17.77
C ILE A 30 -10.81 -4.43 19.10
N ASP A 31 -9.56 -3.96 19.04
CA ASP A 31 -8.69 -3.85 20.23
C ASP A 31 -9.15 -2.77 21.21
N ALA A 32 -9.69 -1.65 20.71
CA ALA A 32 -10.19 -0.55 21.55
C ALA A 32 -11.61 -0.79 22.10
N CYS A 33 -12.25 -1.92 21.76
CA CYS A 33 -13.63 -2.16 22.16
C CYS A 33 -13.70 -2.70 23.60
N PRO A 34 -14.39 -2.01 24.53
CA PRO A 34 -14.43 -2.40 25.94
C PRO A 34 -15.42 -3.52 26.22
N VAL A 35 -16.30 -3.85 25.25
CA VAL A 35 -17.12 -5.04 25.33
C VAL A 35 -16.34 -6.15 24.63
N ALA A 36 -15.91 -7.13 25.42
CA ALA A 36 -15.23 -8.31 24.91
C ALA A 36 -16.11 -9.04 23.88
N ASP A 37 -15.46 -9.75 22.95
CA ASP A 37 -16.13 -10.67 22.01
C ASP A 37 -17.27 -10.05 21.18
N THR A 38 -17.20 -8.74 20.89
CA THR A 38 -18.24 -8.02 20.14
C THR A 38 -17.89 -7.85 18.67
N LEU A 39 -16.63 -7.50 18.35
CA LEU A 39 -16.15 -7.32 16.98
C LEU A 39 -15.11 -8.39 16.65
N PHE A 40 -15.23 -8.99 15.47
CA PHE A 40 -14.31 -9.99 14.96
C PHE A 40 -14.00 -9.75 13.49
N LEU A 41 -12.78 -10.10 13.07
CA LEU A 41 -12.46 -10.21 11.67
C LEU A 41 -12.98 -11.55 11.12
N GLN A 42 -13.77 -11.49 10.05
CA GLN A 42 -14.31 -12.66 9.37
C GLN A 42 -14.22 -12.48 7.84
N PRO A 43 -13.93 -13.55 7.08
CA PRO A 43 -14.07 -13.54 5.63
C PRO A 43 -15.53 -13.31 5.22
N VAL A 44 -15.76 -12.53 4.16
CA VAL A 44 -17.12 -12.21 3.69
C VAL A 44 -17.96 -13.46 3.37
N LYS A 45 -17.33 -14.52 2.86
CA LYS A 45 -18.01 -15.75 2.44
C LYS A 45 -18.13 -16.81 3.54
N THR A 46 -17.40 -16.68 4.64
CA THR A 46 -17.28 -17.76 5.63
C THR A 46 -17.36 -17.21 7.05
N LYS A 47 -18.12 -17.86 7.93
CA LYS A 47 -18.30 -17.44 9.33
C LYS A 47 -17.12 -17.79 10.26
N ILE A 48 -15.90 -17.93 9.71
CA ILE A 48 -14.71 -18.24 10.51
C ILE A 48 -14.22 -16.96 11.17
N THR A 49 -14.08 -16.98 12.50
CA THR A 49 -13.42 -15.91 13.26
C THR A 49 -11.91 -16.06 13.14
N ILE A 50 -11.24 -14.99 12.71
CA ILE A 50 -9.79 -14.94 12.63
C ILE A 50 -9.26 -14.26 13.89
N ASN A 51 -8.39 -14.96 14.64
CA ASN A 51 -7.68 -14.36 15.76
C ASN A 51 -6.57 -13.43 15.23
N ASN A 52 -6.38 -12.28 15.88
CA ASN A 52 -5.33 -11.29 15.58
C ASN A 52 -3.94 -11.93 15.43
N ARG A 53 -3.60 -12.93 16.26
CA ARG A 53 -2.31 -13.64 16.15
C ARG A 53 -2.18 -14.43 14.85
N ILE A 54 -3.24 -15.14 14.46
CA ILE A 54 -3.26 -15.92 13.22
C ILE A 54 -3.15 -14.98 12.03
N LEU A 55 -3.83 -13.82 12.06
CA LEU A 55 -3.71 -12.81 11.02
C LEU A 55 -2.27 -12.30 10.90
N ALA A 56 -1.65 -11.91 12.02
CA ALA A 56 -0.28 -11.39 12.03
C ALA A 56 0.72 -12.40 11.45
N PHE A 57 0.71 -13.64 11.94
CA PHE A 57 1.58 -14.69 11.42
C PHE A 57 1.23 -15.08 9.97
N GLY A 58 -0.04 -15.05 9.60
CA GLY A 58 -0.49 -15.32 8.23
C GLY A 58 0.05 -14.31 7.23
N VAL A 59 -0.01 -13.01 7.54
CA VAL A 59 0.50 -11.93 6.68
C VAL A 59 2.03 -12.00 6.54
N VAL A 60 2.75 -12.25 7.63
CA VAL A 60 4.21 -12.42 7.57
C VAL A 60 4.57 -13.69 6.79
N GLY A 61 3.88 -14.80 7.08
CA GLY A 61 4.09 -16.08 6.43
C GLY A 61 3.86 -16.02 4.92
N ILE A 62 2.75 -15.44 4.47
CA ILE A 62 2.45 -15.31 3.04
C ILE A 62 3.48 -14.43 2.32
N PHE A 63 3.89 -13.33 2.94
CA PHE A 63 4.93 -12.46 2.39
C PHE A 63 6.26 -13.21 2.20
N LEU A 64 6.69 -13.95 3.23
CA LEU A 64 7.92 -14.75 3.16
C LEU A 64 7.82 -15.87 2.13
N ILE A 65 6.68 -16.56 2.04
CA ILE A 65 6.46 -17.64 1.06
C ILE A 65 6.54 -17.09 -0.37
N ILE A 66 5.81 -16.01 -0.68
CA ILE A 66 5.82 -15.41 -2.02
C ILE A 66 7.23 -14.93 -2.38
N THR A 67 7.90 -14.26 -1.44
CA THR A 67 9.27 -13.78 -1.65
C THR A 67 10.24 -14.94 -1.88
N ALA A 68 10.17 -15.98 -1.05
CA ALA A 68 10.99 -17.18 -1.20
C ALA A 68 10.77 -17.84 -2.57
N VAL A 69 9.51 -18.00 -3.01
CA VAL A 69 9.18 -18.53 -4.35
C VAL A 69 9.78 -17.65 -5.45
N GLY A 70 9.71 -16.32 -5.31
CA GLY A 70 10.34 -15.38 -6.24
C GLY A 70 11.86 -15.58 -6.34
N ILE A 71 12.52 -15.76 -5.19
CA ILE A 71 13.98 -16.00 -5.12
C ILE A 71 14.33 -17.37 -5.72
N PHE A 72 13.64 -18.43 -5.29
CA PHE A 72 13.91 -19.80 -5.76
C PHE A 72 13.67 -19.96 -7.26
N THR A 73 12.73 -19.21 -7.84
CA THR A 73 12.49 -19.23 -9.28
C THR A 73 13.37 -18.27 -10.08
N GLY A 74 14.29 -17.54 -9.42
CA GLY A 74 15.17 -16.56 -10.06
C GLY A 74 14.45 -15.29 -10.55
N ARG A 75 13.14 -15.16 -10.30
CA ARG A 75 12.33 -14.00 -10.75
C ARG A 75 12.45 -12.77 -9.86
N TRP A 76 13.02 -12.93 -8.66
CA TRP A 76 13.25 -11.83 -7.73
C TRP A 76 14.42 -10.92 -8.13
N GLN A 77 15.39 -11.46 -8.88
CA GLN A 77 16.59 -10.71 -9.25
C GLN A 77 16.28 -9.72 -10.39
N ASN A 78 16.91 -8.55 -10.35
CA ASN A 78 16.85 -7.57 -11.42
C ASN A 78 17.91 -7.88 -12.49
N ASN A 79 17.63 -7.60 -13.76
CA ASN A 79 18.55 -7.81 -14.88
C ASN A 79 19.50 -6.61 -15.13
N ILE A 80 19.47 -5.58 -14.28
CA ILE A 80 20.31 -4.37 -14.42
C ILE A 80 21.73 -4.64 -13.94
N THR A 81 22.72 -4.26 -14.76
CA THR A 81 24.14 -4.35 -14.39
C THR A 81 24.51 -3.29 -13.34
N LYS A 82 25.57 -3.54 -12.56
CA LYS A 82 26.06 -2.58 -11.56
C LYS A 82 26.38 -1.21 -12.17
N GLU A 83 26.97 -1.20 -13.36
CA GLU A 83 27.37 0.02 -14.07
C GLU A 83 26.16 0.86 -14.47
N GLU A 84 25.14 0.20 -15.01
CA GLU A 84 23.88 0.82 -15.41
C GLU A 84 23.09 1.35 -14.21
N TYR A 85 23.05 0.59 -13.10
CA TYR A 85 22.48 1.06 -11.84
C TYR A 85 23.17 2.35 -11.34
N LEU A 86 24.51 2.39 -11.36
CA LEU A 86 25.29 3.56 -10.94
C LEU A 86 25.07 4.76 -11.87
N LEU A 87 24.95 4.53 -13.17
CA LEU A 87 24.63 5.58 -14.14
C LEU A 87 23.24 6.16 -13.89
N LEU A 88 22.23 5.29 -13.67
CA LEU A 88 20.87 5.72 -13.39
C LEU A 88 20.78 6.51 -12.08
N HIS A 89 21.47 6.05 -11.03
CA HIS A 89 21.53 6.74 -9.75
C HIS A 89 22.16 8.13 -9.85
N LYS A 90 23.22 8.30 -10.65
CA LYS A 90 23.82 9.62 -10.92
C LYS A 90 22.88 10.58 -11.66
N ASN A 91 21.88 10.05 -12.36
CA ASN A 91 20.93 10.83 -13.14
C ASN A 91 19.51 10.78 -12.52
N LEU A 92 19.40 10.46 -11.22
CA LEU A 92 18.10 10.27 -10.54
C LEU A 92 17.22 11.53 -10.65
N ASP A 93 17.83 12.71 -10.58
CA ASP A 93 17.16 14.01 -10.69
C ASP A 93 16.54 14.28 -12.08
N ARG A 94 16.91 13.48 -13.09
CA ARG A 94 16.42 13.64 -14.48
C ARG A 94 15.33 12.65 -14.87
N ILE A 95 15.10 11.62 -14.05
CA ILE A 95 14.16 10.52 -14.32
C ILE A 95 12.97 10.51 -13.35
N GLY A 96 12.90 11.50 -12.45
CA GLY A 96 11.75 11.72 -11.59
C GLY A 96 10.55 12.25 -12.37
N HIS A 97 9.35 12.03 -11.83
CA HIS A 97 8.20 12.82 -12.23
C HIS A 97 8.33 14.22 -11.64
N VAL A 98 7.92 15.24 -12.40
CA VAL A 98 7.82 16.62 -11.92
C VAL A 98 6.93 16.66 -10.68
N SER A 99 7.53 16.95 -9.53
CA SER A 99 6.83 16.95 -8.24
C SER A 99 6.16 18.29 -7.93
N SER A 100 6.47 19.33 -8.71
CA SER A 100 5.98 20.70 -8.51
C SER A 100 5.46 21.32 -9.81
N TYR A 101 4.42 22.16 -9.69
CA TYR A 101 3.91 22.99 -10.78
C TYR A 101 4.94 24.03 -11.26
N ASP A 102 5.87 24.46 -10.39
CA ASP A 102 6.94 25.41 -10.74
C ASP A 102 7.94 24.83 -11.76
N GLU A 103 8.04 23.49 -11.81
CA GLU A 103 8.90 22.73 -12.71
C GLU A 103 8.27 22.55 -14.12
N LEU A 104 6.94 22.71 -14.22
CA LEU A 104 6.23 22.72 -15.50
C LEU A 104 6.44 24.05 -16.26
N GLU A 105 6.68 25.17 -15.56
CA GLU A 105 6.96 26.45 -16.21
C GLU A 105 8.33 26.47 -16.90
N THR A 106 9.33 25.78 -16.34
CA THR A 106 10.67 25.66 -16.94
C THR A 106 10.72 24.68 -18.11
N ASP A 107 9.92 23.60 -18.11
CA ASP A 107 9.79 22.70 -19.27
C ASP A 107 8.98 23.32 -20.43
N SER A 108 8.16 24.35 -20.16
CA SER A 108 7.47 25.12 -21.19
C SER A 108 8.43 25.88 -22.14
N SER A 109 9.70 26.02 -21.77
CA SER A 109 10.75 26.53 -22.67
C SER A 109 11.09 25.56 -23.81
N LEU A 110 10.78 24.25 -23.68
CA LEU A 110 10.87 23.27 -24.77
C LEU A 110 9.68 23.33 -25.74
N THR A 111 8.56 23.95 -25.34
CA THR A 111 7.44 24.24 -26.27
C THR A 111 7.87 25.20 -27.40
N ASN A 112 8.85 26.08 -27.14
CA ASN A 112 9.41 26.98 -28.15
C ASN A 112 10.32 26.27 -29.18
N ILE A 113 10.77 25.04 -28.91
CA ILE A 113 11.52 24.25 -29.91
C ILE A 113 10.54 23.55 -30.86
N LYS A 114 9.36 23.15 -30.38
CA LYS A 114 8.34 22.49 -31.20
C LYS A 114 7.56 23.47 -32.10
N THR A 115 7.51 24.76 -31.75
CA THR A 115 6.86 25.80 -32.58
C THR A 115 7.79 26.49 -33.56
N LYS A 116 9.12 26.47 -33.35
CA LYS A 116 10.09 27.11 -34.26
C LYS A 116 10.39 26.31 -35.53
N ASN A 117 9.96 25.05 -35.60
CA ASN A 117 10.06 24.17 -36.77
C ASN A 117 8.73 23.99 -37.52
N ARG A 118 7.83 24.99 -37.47
CA ARG A 118 6.67 25.09 -38.37
C ARG A 118 6.62 26.43 -39.06
#